data_AF-A0A1I5SGF1-F1
#
_entry.id   AF-A0A1I5SGF1-F1
#
_cell.length_a   1.000
_cell.length_b   1.000
_cell.length_c   1.000
_cell.angle_alpha   90.00
_cell.angle_beta   90.00
_cell.angle_gamma   90.00
#
_symmetry.space_group_name_H-M   'P 1'
#
loop_
_entity.id
_entity.type
_entity.pdbx_description
1 polymer ?
#
loop_
_entity_poly.entity_id
_entity_poly.type
_entity_poly.pdbx_seq_one_letter_code
_entity_poly.pdbx_strand_id
1 'polypeptide(L)'
;MYAAPPPAPERHDDPMAAWLAEAAPAGPAGDAYRRCLGEALAAAPDWQAAWAPLIAAQFARPAILAAEFYRHSATEGIGASTIALVAGQCADPALAAAMAAHARDEERHCRMFDALARHLAPAEPNRFADLHADNDAFLASFGGDVDWFLCDTHIAELRNLVLLGLYVRAAEAADAEPYVRRSLERIFDDEWRHVAYTAPLVAAVIARGEADRTEFAATVTAYADAAMADAARIRHDLEEPRHA
;
A
#
# COMPACT_ATOMS: atom_id res chain seq x y z
N MET A 1 0.32 4.00 -24.52
CA MET A 1 1.49 3.23 -24.02
C MET A 1 2.04 4.02 -22.85
N TYR A 2 1.89 3.52 -21.63
CA TYR A 2 2.50 4.14 -20.45
C TYR A 2 4.03 3.96 -20.54
N ALA A 3 4.78 4.99 -20.15
CA ALA A 3 6.23 4.90 -20.10
C ALA A 3 6.66 3.79 -19.13
N ALA A 4 7.84 3.20 -19.35
CA ALA A 4 8.42 2.32 -18.35
C ALA A 4 8.54 3.08 -17.02
N PRO A 5 8.19 2.46 -15.88
CA PRO A 5 8.31 3.12 -14.58
C PRO A 5 9.77 3.50 -14.33
N PRO A 6 10.02 4.63 -13.64
CA PRO A 6 11.36 4.98 -13.19
C PRO A 6 11.94 3.86 -12.32
N PRO A 7 13.28 3.73 -12.23
CA PRO A 7 13.88 2.81 -11.27
C PRO A 7 13.36 3.09 -9.85
N ALA A 8 13.34 2.05 -9.02
CA ALA A 8 12.99 2.23 -7.61
C ALA A 8 13.94 3.24 -6.97
N PRO A 9 13.43 4.16 -6.15
CA PRO A 9 14.22 5.20 -5.51
C PRO A 9 15.23 4.60 -4.52
N GLU A 10 16.28 5.35 -4.21
CA GLU A 10 17.17 4.98 -3.12
C GLU A 10 16.39 4.92 -1.79
N ARG A 11 16.78 3.98 -0.92
CA ARG A 11 16.15 3.79 0.39
C ARG A 11 16.58 4.93 1.32
N HIS A 12 15.80 6.00 1.36
CA HIS A 12 16.08 7.19 2.17
C HIS A 12 15.61 7.04 3.62
N ASP A 13 16.19 7.86 4.52
CA ASP A 13 15.77 7.94 5.93
C ASP A 13 14.39 8.58 6.10
N ASP A 14 13.97 9.43 5.15
CA ASP A 14 12.60 9.95 4.97
C ASP A 14 12.09 9.54 3.58
N PRO A 15 11.59 8.30 3.45
CA PRO A 15 11.32 7.71 2.15
C PRO A 15 10.14 8.37 1.43
N MET A 16 9.09 8.76 2.15
CA MET A 16 7.84 9.18 1.52
C MET A 16 7.99 10.51 0.79
N ALA A 17 8.58 11.54 1.41
CA ALA A 17 8.73 12.82 0.74
C ALA A 17 9.61 12.74 -0.53
N ALA A 18 10.68 11.95 -0.48
CA ALA A 18 11.60 11.76 -1.60
C ALA A 18 10.94 10.95 -2.74
N TRP A 19 10.33 9.82 -2.42
CA TRP A 19 9.69 8.94 -3.40
C TRP A 19 8.49 9.62 -4.09
N LEU A 20 7.76 10.46 -3.35
CA LEU A 20 6.68 11.28 -3.89
C LEU A 20 7.15 12.37 -4.83
N ALA A 21 8.29 12.99 -4.54
CA ALA A 21 8.88 13.97 -5.43
C ALA A 21 9.29 13.34 -6.77
N GLU A 22 9.77 12.10 -6.74
CA GLU A 22 10.22 11.35 -7.92
C GLU A 22 9.06 10.78 -8.76
N ALA A 23 7.98 10.30 -8.13
CA ALA A 23 6.82 9.74 -8.84
C ALA A 23 5.95 10.83 -9.50
N ALA A 24 5.96 12.05 -8.97
CA ALA A 24 5.11 13.13 -9.46
C ALA A 24 5.56 13.63 -10.85
N PRO A 25 4.63 13.80 -11.83
CA PRO A 25 5.00 14.31 -13.14
C PRO A 25 5.60 15.72 -13.06
N ALA A 26 6.34 16.11 -14.10
CA ALA A 26 6.81 17.49 -14.23
C ALA A 26 5.65 18.43 -14.61
N GLY A 27 5.77 19.70 -14.23
CA GLY A 27 4.83 20.76 -14.63
C GLY A 27 3.64 20.96 -13.70
N PRO A 28 2.67 21.81 -14.10
CA PRO A 28 1.65 22.35 -13.20
C PRO A 28 0.76 21.31 -12.52
N ALA A 29 0.41 20.22 -13.22
CA ALA A 29 -0.39 19.14 -12.66
C ALA A 29 0.37 18.40 -11.55
N GLY A 30 1.65 18.09 -11.79
CA GLY A 30 2.51 17.49 -10.78
C GLY A 30 2.80 18.41 -9.61
N ASP A 31 2.93 19.73 -9.85
CA ASP A 31 3.07 20.73 -8.78
C ASP A 31 1.80 20.78 -7.91
N ALA A 32 0.62 20.66 -8.52
CA ALA A 32 -0.64 20.62 -7.79
C ALA A 32 -0.78 19.35 -6.96
N TYR A 33 -0.42 18.20 -7.53
CA TYR A 33 -0.35 16.92 -6.82
C TYR A 33 0.62 16.99 -5.62
N ARG A 34 1.88 17.40 -5.84
CA ARG A 34 2.90 17.50 -4.77
C ARG A 34 2.43 18.39 -3.63
N ARG A 35 1.82 19.53 -3.95
CA ARG A 35 1.27 20.43 -2.94
C ARG A 35 0.11 19.78 -2.18
N CYS A 36 -0.88 19.22 -2.88
CA CYS A 36 -2.06 18.64 -2.26
C CYS A 36 -1.69 17.48 -1.33
N LEU A 37 -0.81 16.59 -1.80
CA LEU A 37 -0.35 15.47 -1.02
C LEU A 37 0.55 15.90 0.13
N GLY A 38 1.47 16.84 -0.10
CA GLY A 38 2.33 17.39 0.95
C GLY A 38 1.55 18.07 2.07
N GLU A 39 0.52 18.85 1.74
CA GLU A 39 -0.40 19.46 2.71
C GLU A 39 -1.17 18.41 3.50
N ALA A 40 -1.70 17.38 2.83
CA ALA A 40 -2.44 16.30 3.46
C ALA A 40 -1.54 15.46 4.39
N LEU A 41 -0.32 15.12 3.97
CA LEU A 41 0.66 14.39 4.78
C LEU A 41 1.16 15.21 5.97
N ALA A 42 1.34 16.52 5.81
CA ALA A 42 1.71 17.41 6.92
C ALA A 42 0.60 17.54 7.97
N ALA A 43 -0.67 17.36 7.58
CA ALA A 43 -1.81 17.35 8.49
C ALA A 43 -2.04 15.97 9.14
N ALA A 44 -1.54 14.90 8.53
CA ALA A 44 -1.67 13.54 9.04
C ALA A 44 -0.73 13.28 10.23
N PRO A 45 -1.11 12.39 11.17
CA PRO A 45 -0.18 11.88 12.18
C PRO A 45 1.08 11.29 11.55
N ASP A 46 2.24 11.42 12.22
CA ASP A 46 3.48 10.77 11.78
C ASP A 46 3.43 9.26 12.07
N TRP A 47 2.75 8.54 11.20
CA TRP A 47 2.57 7.10 11.31
C TRP A 47 3.86 6.33 10.98
N GLN A 48 4.81 6.91 10.24
CA GLN A 48 6.11 6.28 9.98
C GLN A 48 6.93 6.15 11.26
N ALA A 49 7.05 7.25 12.02
CA ALA A 49 7.73 7.25 13.30
C ALA A 49 7.04 6.30 14.30
N ALA A 50 5.71 6.17 14.22
CA ALA A 50 4.96 5.24 15.05
C ALA A 50 5.19 3.75 14.69
N TRP A 51 5.34 3.42 13.41
CA TRP A 51 5.48 2.05 12.92
C TRP A 51 6.89 1.50 12.97
N ALA A 52 7.91 2.31 12.69
CA ALA A 52 9.30 1.84 12.61
C ALA A 52 9.75 0.99 13.82
N PRO A 53 9.58 1.41 15.10
CA PRO A 53 9.98 0.59 16.24
C PRO A 53 9.10 -0.67 16.41
N LEU A 54 7.83 -0.61 16.00
CA LEU A 54 6.90 -1.74 16.12
C LEU A 54 7.26 -2.84 15.12
N ILE A 55 7.53 -2.48 13.87
CA ILE A 55 7.96 -3.42 12.83
C ILE A 55 9.28 -4.06 13.21
N ALA A 56 10.26 -3.28 13.68
CA ALA A 56 11.52 -3.82 14.18
C ALA A 56 11.30 -4.84 15.31
N ALA A 57 10.38 -4.58 16.23
CA ALA A 57 10.05 -5.51 17.32
C ALA A 57 9.35 -6.79 16.84
N GLN A 58 8.56 -6.73 15.76
CA GLN A 58 7.90 -7.91 15.17
C GLN A 58 8.91 -8.92 14.61
N PHE A 59 10.04 -8.48 14.04
CA PHE A 59 11.07 -9.40 13.56
C PHE A 59 11.70 -10.26 14.67
N ALA A 60 11.63 -9.80 15.93
CA ALA A 60 12.03 -10.61 17.09
C ALA A 60 10.93 -11.59 17.55
N ARG A 61 9.74 -11.56 16.93
CA ARG A 61 8.56 -12.34 17.32
C ARG A 61 7.85 -12.93 16.08
N PRO A 62 8.36 -14.05 15.53
CA PRO A 62 7.90 -14.61 14.25
C PRO A 62 6.39 -14.86 14.16
N ALA A 63 5.73 -15.27 15.24
CA ALA A 63 4.28 -15.50 15.24
C ALA A 63 3.46 -14.22 15.02
N ILE A 64 3.89 -13.11 15.62
CA ILE A 64 3.22 -11.81 15.43
C ILE A 64 3.47 -11.30 14.01
N LEU A 65 4.71 -11.41 13.52
CA LEU A 65 5.03 -11.02 12.15
C LEU A 65 4.29 -11.90 11.12
N ALA A 66 4.14 -13.19 11.38
CA ALA A 66 3.37 -14.09 10.52
C ALA A 66 1.88 -13.74 10.50
N ALA A 67 1.28 -13.45 11.67
CA ALA A 67 -0.10 -12.97 11.73
C ALA A 67 -0.30 -11.67 10.94
N GLU A 68 0.68 -10.76 11.01
CA GLU A 68 0.69 -9.53 10.25
C GLU A 68 0.78 -9.77 8.73
N PHE A 69 1.65 -10.69 8.29
CA PHE A 69 1.72 -11.07 6.88
C PHE A 69 0.46 -11.80 6.39
N TYR A 70 -0.22 -12.60 7.21
CA TYR A 70 -1.54 -13.12 6.82
C TYR A 70 -2.58 -12.01 6.63
N ARG A 71 -2.53 -10.96 7.46
CA ARG A 71 -3.40 -9.79 7.28
C ARG A 71 -3.10 -9.07 5.97
N HIS A 72 -1.82 -8.83 5.67
CA HIS A 72 -1.40 -8.26 4.39
C HIS A 72 -1.86 -9.13 3.21
N SER A 73 -1.67 -10.44 3.30
CA SER A 73 -2.14 -11.38 2.28
C SER A 73 -3.63 -11.22 1.98
N ALA A 74 -4.46 -11.10 3.01
CA ALA A 74 -5.90 -10.89 2.84
C ALA A 74 -6.22 -9.53 2.22
N THR A 75 -5.55 -8.44 2.64
CA THR A 75 -5.79 -7.11 2.08
C THR A 75 -5.38 -7.02 0.61
N GLU A 76 -4.26 -7.64 0.20
CA GLU A 76 -3.88 -7.67 -1.22
C GLU A 76 -4.87 -8.50 -2.05
N GLY A 77 -5.39 -9.61 -1.51
CA GLY A 77 -6.41 -10.39 -2.19
C GLY A 77 -7.72 -9.62 -2.43
N ILE A 78 -8.10 -8.80 -1.45
CA ILE A 78 -9.24 -7.87 -1.56
C ILE A 78 -8.93 -6.79 -2.60
N GLY A 79 -7.78 -6.13 -2.51
CA GLY A 79 -7.33 -5.10 -3.45
C GLY A 79 -7.29 -5.61 -4.89
N ALA A 80 -6.68 -6.77 -5.13
CA ALA A 80 -6.63 -7.44 -6.42
C ALA A 80 -8.02 -7.61 -7.05
N SER A 81 -8.97 -8.13 -6.26
CA SER A 81 -10.35 -8.38 -6.72
C SER A 81 -11.06 -7.09 -7.08
N THR A 82 -10.93 -6.06 -6.25
CA THR A 82 -11.53 -4.74 -6.45
C THR A 82 -10.94 -4.04 -7.68
N ILE A 83 -9.62 -4.02 -7.83
CA ILE A 83 -8.94 -3.40 -8.97
C ILE A 83 -9.34 -4.10 -10.28
N ALA A 84 -9.40 -5.44 -10.29
CA ALA A 84 -9.83 -6.20 -11.47
C ALA A 84 -11.27 -5.87 -11.88
N LEU A 85 -12.15 -5.69 -10.89
CA LEU A 85 -13.55 -5.33 -11.11
C LEU A 85 -13.71 -3.93 -11.71
N VAL A 86 -12.96 -2.95 -11.22
CA VAL A 86 -12.96 -1.59 -11.78
C VAL A 86 -12.30 -1.57 -13.17
N ALA A 87 -11.24 -2.35 -13.38
CA ALA A 87 -10.61 -2.50 -14.69
C ALA A 87 -11.61 -2.99 -15.76
N GLY A 88 -12.52 -3.91 -15.41
CA GLY A 88 -13.56 -4.41 -16.31
C GLY A 88 -14.64 -3.39 -16.67
N GLN A 89 -14.75 -2.29 -15.91
CA GLN A 89 -15.71 -1.20 -16.13
C GLN A 89 -15.05 0.06 -16.72
N CYS A 90 -13.73 0.08 -16.79
CA CYS A 90 -12.97 1.23 -17.27
C CYS A 90 -13.14 1.41 -18.79
N ALA A 91 -13.58 2.59 -19.21
CA ALA A 91 -13.81 2.91 -20.61
C ALA A 91 -12.51 3.12 -21.41
N ASP A 92 -11.42 3.52 -20.76
CA ASP A 92 -10.11 3.67 -21.40
C ASP A 92 -9.40 2.31 -21.45
N PRO A 93 -9.18 1.72 -22.64
CA PRO A 93 -8.56 0.41 -22.78
C PRO A 93 -7.12 0.35 -22.26
N ALA A 94 -6.39 1.46 -22.32
CA ALA A 94 -5.01 1.50 -21.83
C ALA A 94 -5.01 1.44 -20.30
N LEU A 95 -5.86 2.24 -19.66
CA LEU A 95 -6.02 2.25 -18.21
C LEU A 95 -6.55 0.91 -17.69
N ALA A 96 -7.57 0.35 -18.35
CA ALA A 96 -8.10 -0.98 -18.03
C ALA A 96 -7.00 -2.05 -18.05
N ALA A 97 -6.13 -2.03 -19.07
CA ALA A 97 -5.00 -2.97 -19.16
C ALA A 97 -3.96 -2.77 -18.05
N ALA A 98 -3.67 -1.51 -17.67
CA ALA A 98 -2.76 -1.19 -16.58
C ALA A 98 -3.32 -1.66 -15.22
N MET A 99 -4.59 -1.37 -14.94
CA MET A 99 -5.28 -1.84 -13.72
C MET A 99 -5.36 -3.36 -13.67
N ALA A 100 -5.64 -4.03 -14.78
CA ALA A 100 -5.63 -5.49 -14.83
C ALA A 100 -4.22 -6.08 -14.58
N ALA A 101 -3.15 -5.37 -14.94
CA ALA A 101 -1.80 -5.77 -14.58
C ALA A 101 -1.51 -5.57 -13.09
N HIS A 102 -1.91 -4.43 -12.53
CA HIS A 102 -1.83 -4.15 -11.11
C HIS A 102 -2.58 -5.21 -10.29
N ALA A 103 -3.82 -5.56 -10.64
CA ALA A 103 -4.58 -6.60 -9.96
C ALA A 103 -3.86 -7.98 -9.92
N ARG A 104 -3.11 -8.33 -10.98
CA ARG A 104 -2.31 -9.58 -11.00
C ARG A 104 -1.07 -9.49 -10.12
N ASP A 105 -0.50 -8.30 -9.98
CA ASP A 105 0.60 -8.04 -9.08
C ASP A 105 0.10 -8.18 -7.63
N GLU A 106 -1.07 -7.62 -7.29
CA GLU A 106 -1.68 -7.80 -5.95
C GLU A 106 -2.05 -9.24 -5.63
N GLU A 107 -2.57 -10.00 -6.60
CA GLU A 107 -2.82 -11.43 -6.40
C GLU A 107 -1.51 -12.21 -6.13
N ARG A 108 -0.40 -11.75 -6.73
CA ARG A 108 0.93 -12.31 -6.44
C ARG A 108 1.40 -11.89 -5.05
N HIS A 109 1.22 -10.64 -4.64
CA HIS A 109 1.57 -10.16 -3.29
C HIS A 109 0.80 -10.93 -2.21
N CYS A 110 -0.50 -11.14 -2.42
CA CYS A 110 -1.34 -11.99 -1.59
C CYS A 110 -0.69 -13.35 -1.30
N ARG A 111 -0.25 -14.05 -2.36
CA ARG A 111 0.44 -15.35 -2.23
C ARG A 111 1.81 -15.24 -1.57
N MET A 112 2.57 -14.20 -1.87
CA MET A 112 3.90 -13.98 -1.31
C MET A 112 3.84 -13.74 0.20
N PHE A 113 2.91 -12.91 0.67
CA PHE A 113 2.69 -12.68 2.09
C PHE A 113 2.21 -13.93 2.83
N ASP A 114 1.27 -14.71 2.26
CA ASP A 114 0.86 -16.00 2.86
C ASP A 114 2.04 -16.97 2.97
N ALA A 115 2.88 -17.05 1.93
CA ALA A 115 4.08 -17.89 1.96
C ALA A 115 5.11 -17.41 2.99
N LEU A 116 5.30 -16.09 3.16
CA LEU A 116 6.15 -15.53 4.20
C LEU A 116 5.63 -15.85 5.61
N ALA A 117 4.32 -15.72 5.84
CA ALA A 117 3.69 -16.04 7.12
C ALA A 117 3.89 -17.52 7.49
N ARG A 118 3.59 -18.44 6.56
CA ARG A 118 3.81 -19.89 6.75
C ARG A 118 5.28 -20.24 6.98
N HIS A 119 6.19 -19.54 6.34
CA HIS A 119 7.63 -19.74 6.51
C HIS A 119 8.10 -19.33 7.91
N LEU A 120 7.64 -18.17 8.39
CA LEU A 120 8.03 -17.62 9.69
C LEU A 120 7.42 -18.37 10.89
N ALA A 121 6.16 -18.77 10.77
CA ALA A 121 5.44 -19.49 11.83
C ALA A 121 4.48 -20.53 11.23
N PRO A 122 4.96 -21.73 10.86
CA PRO A 122 4.15 -22.77 10.21
C PRO A 122 2.93 -23.24 11.02
N ALA A 123 2.99 -23.08 12.35
CA ALA A 123 1.92 -23.45 13.27
C ALA A 123 0.91 -22.32 13.51
N GLU A 124 1.19 -21.08 13.08
CA GLU A 124 0.26 -19.96 13.27
C GLU A 124 -0.91 -20.11 12.28
N PRO A 125 -2.16 -20.18 12.78
CA PRO A 125 -3.32 -20.28 11.91
C PRO A 125 -3.53 -18.98 11.13
N ASN A 126 -3.86 -19.11 9.84
CA ASN A 126 -4.32 -17.98 9.05
C ASN A 126 -5.75 -17.60 9.47
N ARG A 127 -5.88 -16.64 10.40
CA ARG A 127 -7.17 -16.13 10.90
C ARG A 127 -7.89 -15.21 9.90
N PHE A 128 -7.23 -14.91 8.79
CA PHE A 128 -7.71 -14.01 7.74
C PHE A 128 -8.08 -14.77 6.45
N ALA A 129 -8.03 -16.11 6.46
CA ALA A 129 -8.30 -16.94 5.28
C ALA A 129 -9.70 -16.74 4.70
N ASP A 130 -10.68 -16.42 5.56
CA ASP A 130 -12.08 -16.20 5.18
C ASP A 130 -12.38 -14.71 4.89
N LEU A 131 -11.38 -13.83 4.95
CA LEU A 131 -11.56 -12.45 4.52
C LEU A 131 -11.59 -12.39 3.00
N HIS A 132 -12.71 -11.95 2.47
CA HIS A 132 -12.94 -11.78 1.05
C HIS A 132 -13.56 -10.41 0.79
N ALA A 133 -13.33 -9.89 -0.41
CA ALA A 133 -13.96 -8.65 -0.83
C ALA A 133 -15.48 -8.87 -0.93
N ASP A 134 -16.26 -7.98 -0.31
CA ASP A 134 -17.68 -7.86 -0.61
C ASP A 134 -17.83 -7.00 -1.88
N ASN A 135 -17.58 -7.63 -3.04
CA ASN A 135 -17.59 -6.95 -4.32
C ASN A 135 -18.95 -6.33 -4.63
N ASP A 136 -20.06 -6.92 -4.16
CA ASP A 136 -21.40 -6.38 -4.39
C ASP A 136 -21.61 -5.10 -3.58
N ALA A 137 -21.22 -5.10 -2.30
CA ALA A 137 -21.26 -3.88 -1.48
C ALA A 137 -20.32 -2.80 -2.03
N PHE A 138 -19.11 -3.18 -2.46
CA PHE A 138 -18.17 -2.26 -3.07
C PHE A 138 -18.78 -1.63 -4.34
N LEU A 139 -19.30 -2.43 -5.27
CA LEU A 139 -19.93 -1.91 -6.50
C LEU A 139 -21.09 -0.96 -6.23
N ALA A 140 -21.90 -1.28 -5.22
CA ALA A 140 -23.01 -0.43 -4.80
C ALA A 140 -22.52 0.95 -4.32
N SER A 141 -21.35 1.01 -3.66
CA SER A 141 -20.73 2.25 -3.19
C SER A 141 -19.87 2.98 -4.23
N PHE A 142 -19.22 2.24 -5.14
CA PHE A 142 -18.26 2.76 -6.12
C PHE A 142 -18.92 3.70 -7.14
N GLY A 143 -20.17 3.44 -7.54
CA GLY A 143 -20.93 4.34 -8.40
C GLY A 143 -20.37 4.56 -9.81
N GLY A 144 -19.31 3.85 -10.20
CA GLY A 144 -18.62 4.01 -11.48
C GLY A 144 -17.54 5.10 -11.51
N ASP A 145 -17.17 5.69 -10.37
CA ASP A 145 -16.22 6.80 -10.32
C ASP A 145 -14.76 6.33 -10.33
N VAL A 146 -14.25 6.10 -11.54
CA VAL A 146 -12.87 5.64 -11.76
C VAL A 146 -11.84 6.65 -11.25
N ASP A 147 -12.12 7.96 -11.32
CA ASP A 147 -11.16 8.99 -10.90
C ASP A 147 -11.01 9.00 -9.38
N TRP A 148 -12.12 8.89 -8.64
CA TRP A 148 -12.10 8.71 -7.18
C TRP A 148 -11.35 7.41 -6.80
N PHE A 149 -11.64 6.30 -7.48
CA PHE A 149 -10.97 5.03 -7.19
C PHE A 149 -9.47 5.06 -7.46
N LEU A 150 -9.02 5.77 -8.50
CA LEU A 150 -7.60 5.97 -8.76
C LEU A 150 -6.93 6.76 -7.64
N CYS A 151 -7.61 7.78 -7.10
CA CYS A 151 -7.11 8.54 -5.96
C CYS A 151 -6.99 7.65 -4.72
N ASP A 152 -8.04 6.89 -4.40
CA ASP A 152 -8.07 5.97 -3.26
C ASP A 152 -6.97 4.89 -3.36
N THR A 153 -6.91 4.20 -4.51
CA THR A 153 -5.88 3.19 -4.80
C THR A 153 -4.49 3.79 -4.66
N HIS A 154 -4.25 4.97 -5.24
CA HIS A 154 -2.94 5.61 -5.16
C HIS A 154 -2.49 5.90 -3.72
N ILE A 155 -3.40 6.37 -2.87
CA ILE A 155 -3.09 6.61 -1.45
C ILE A 155 -2.84 5.29 -0.71
N ALA A 156 -3.60 4.24 -1.01
CA ALA A 156 -3.34 2.91 -0.47
C ALA A 156 -1.93 2.41 -0.84
N GLU A 157 -1.52 2.54 -2.10
CA GLU A 157 -0.20 2.09 -2.53
C GLU A 157 0.93 2.92 -1.93
N LEU A 158 0.74 4.22 -1.75
CA LEU A 158 1.71 5.05 -1.04
C LEU A 158 1.92 4.59 0.40
N ARG A 159 0.82 4.23 1.08
CA ARG A 159 0.89 3.69 2.43
C ARG A 159 1.63 2.36 2.45
N ASN A 160 1.29 1.44 1.54
CA ASN A 160 1.92 0.12 1.42
C ASN A 160 3.41 0.23 1.11
N LEU A 161 3.79 1.10 0.17
CA LEU A 161 5.18 1.33 -0.22
C LEU A 161 6.05 1.74 0.98
N VAL A 162 5.57 2.69 1.78
CA VAL A 162 6.28 3.15 2.98
C VAL A 162 6.38 2.03 4.01
N LEU A 163 5.29 1.30 4.25
CA LEU A 163 5.27 0.17 5.18
C LEU A 163 6.27 -0.91 4.78
N LEU A 164 6.31 -1.27 3.50
CA LEU A 164 7.27 -2.21 2.94
C LEU A 164 8.70 -1.72 3.05
N GLY A 165 8.95 -0.42 2.84
CA GLY A 165 10.25 0.19 3.09
C GLY A 165 10.73 -0.03 4.53
N LEU A 166 9.82 0.11 5.52
CA LEU A 166 10.12 -0.19 6.92
C LEU A 166 10.37 -1.69 7.15
N TYR A 167 9.59 -2.58 6.56
CA TYR A 167 9.82 -4.03 6.63
C TYR A 167 11.17 -4.43 6.04
N VAL A 168 11.55 -3.89 4.89
CA VAL A 168 12.82 -4.17 4.22
C VAL A 168 13.99 -3.76 5.14
N ARG A 169 13.96 -2.53 5.68
CA ARG A 169 14.99 -2.06 6.61
C ARG A 169 15.07 -2.90 7.89
N ALA A 170 13.92 -3.25 8.46
CA ALA A 170 13.88 -4.08 9.66
C ALA A 170 14.38 -5.51 9.39
N ALA A 171 14.06 -6.08 8.23
CA ALA A 171 14.57 -7.38 7.79
C ALA A 171 16.09 -7.37 7.61
N GLU A 172 16.66 -6.29 7.07
CA GLU A 172 18.11 -6.11 6.96
C GLU A 172 18.78 -5.99 8.34
N ALA A 173 18.23 -5.14 9.21
CA ALA A 173 18.77 -4.93 10.55
C ALA A 173 18.72 -6.18 11.44
N ALA A 174 17.68 -7.01 11.27
CA ALA A 174 17.51 -8.28 11.97
C ALA A 174 18.33 -9.44 11.36
N ASP A 175 19.08 -9.21 10.28
CA ASP A 175 19.72 -10.25 9.46
C ASP A 175 18.75 -11.38 9.09
N ALA A 176 17.53 -10.99 8.68
CA ALA A 176 16.49 -11.94 8.32
C ALA A 176 16.92 -12.82 7.14
N GLU A 177 16.34 -14.02 7.08
CA GLU A 177 16.67 -15.00 6.05
C GLU A 177 16.58 -14.39 4.64
N PRO A 178 17.48 -14.77 3.71
CA PRO A 178 17.50 -14.23 2.34
C PRO A 178 16.18 -14.39 1.58
N TYR A 179 15.34 -15.37 1.95
CA TYR A 179 14.01 -15.55 1.37
C TYR A 179 13.04 -14.44 1.81
N VAL A 180 13.04 -14.08 3.10
CA VAL A 180 12.19 -13.03 3.66
C VAL A 180 12.54 -11.69 3.06
N ARG A 181 13.84 -11.32 3.09
CA ARG A 181 14.31 -10.04 2.51
C ARG A 181 13.95 -9.90 1.04
N ARG A 182 14.32 -10.88 0.21
CA ARG A 182 14.07 -10.81 -1.25
C ARG A 182 12.59 -10.75 -1.60
N SER A 183 11.73 -11.42 -0.83
CA SER A 183 10.29 -11.34 -1.04
C SER A 183 9.75 -9.94 -0.75
N LEU A 184 10.15 -9.34 0.38
CA LEU A 184 9.75 -7.97 0.74
C LEU A 184 10.28 -6.94 -0.25
N GLU A 185 11.52 -7.06 -0.68
CA GLU A 185 12.11 -6.19 -1.71
C GLU A 185 11.36 -6.30 -3.03
N ARG A 186 10.96 -7.51 -3.42
CA ARG A 186 10.21 -7.70 -4.65
C ARG A 186 8.82 -7.06 -4.59
N ILE A 187 8.10 -7.22 -3.47
CA ILE A 187 6.80 -6.58 -3.28
C ILE A 187 6.98 -5.06 -3.28
N PHE A 188 8.00 -4.54 -2.59
CA PHE A 188 8.34 -3.12 -2.59
C PHE A 188 8.56 -2.54 -4.01
N ASP A 189 9.34 -3.23 -4.84
CA ASP A 189 9.59 -2.81 -6.22
C ASP A 189 8.29 -2.79 -7.04
N ASP A 190 7.38 -3.73 -6.77
CA ASP A 190 6.09 -3.79 -7.43
C ASP A 190 5.19 -2.62 -6.99
N GLU A 191 5.13 -2.30 -5.69
CA GLU A 191 4.38 -1.12 -5.19
C GLU A 191 4.93 0.20 -5.71
N TRP A 192 6.25 0.31 -5.87
CA TRP A 192 6.82 1.49 -6.49
C TRP A 192 6.29 1.68 -7.91
N ARG A 193 6.18 0.61 -8.69
CA ARG A 193 5.59 0.68 -10.03
C ARG A 193 4.13 1.10 -9.97
N HIS A 194 3.37 0.63 -8.97
CA HIS A 194 1.97 0.99 -8.79
C HIS A 194 1.80 2.48 -8.49
N VAL A 195 2.56 3.00 -7.53
CA VAL A 195 2.64 4.43 -7.21
C VAL A 195 3.05 5.25 -8.44
N ALA A 196 4.10 4.82 -9.14
CA ALA A 196 4.65 5.56 -10.27
C ALA A 196 3.68 5.68 -11.45
N TYR A 197 2.88 4.63 -11.74
CA TYR A 197 1.92 4.71 -12.85
C TYR A 197 0.62 5.45 -12.45
N THR A 198 0.23 5.38 -11.17
CA THR A 198 -0.99 6.06 -10.67
C THR A 198 -0.78 7.55 -10.41
N ALA A 199 0.42 7.98 -10.00
CA ALA A 199 0.75 9.38 -9.74
C ALA A 199 0.37 10.35 -10.88
N PRO A 200 0.74 10.13 -12.16
CA PRO A 200 0.34 11.02 -13.24
C PRO A 200 -1.16 11.04 -13.51
N LEU A 201 -1.88 9.95 -13.23
CA LEU A 201 -3.32 9.88 -13.38
C LEU A 201 -4.01 10.74 -12.31
N VAL A 202 -3.62 10.57 -11.04
CA VAL A 202 -4.13 11.37 -9.92
C VAL A 202 -3.78 12.85 -10.08
N ALA A 203 -2.57 13.16 -10.54
CA ALA A 203 -2.18 14.54 -10.85
C ALA A 203 -3.10 15.18 -11.90
N ALA A 204 -3.52 14.41 -12.91
CA ALA A 204 -4.48 14.88 -13.90
C ALA A 204 -5.88 15.10 -13.30
N VAL A 205 -6.37 14.19 -12.45
CA VAL A 205 -7.66 14.33 -11.73
C VAL A 205 -7.68 15.62 -10.89
N ILE A 206 -6.64 15.82 -10.08
CA ILE A 206 -6.48 17.03 -9.24
C ILE A 206 -6.42 18.30 -10.10
N ALA A 207 -5.72 18.25 -11.24
CA ALA A 207 -5.58 19.39 -12.13
C ALA A 207 -6.89 19.78 -12.83
N ARG A 208 -7.77 18.81 -13.12
CA ARG A 208 -9.11 19.06 -13.68
C ARG A 208 -10.09 19.61 -12.64
N GLY A 209 -9.76 19.51 -11.35
CA GLY A 209 -10.65 19.88 -10.25
C GLY A 209 -11.83 18.91 -10.08
N GLU A 210 -11.68 17.69 -10.61
CA GLU A 210 -12.70 16.65 -10.60
C GLU A 210 -12.70 15.85 -9.29
N ALA A 211 -11.56 15.79 -8.60
CA ALA A 211 -11.54 15.49 -7.17
C ALA A 211 -11.57 16.81 -6.40
N ASP A 212 -12.53 16.98 -5.50
CA ASP A 212 -12.42 18.04 -4.50
C ASP A 212 -11.12 17.77 -3.71
N ARG A 213 -10.24 18.77 -3.65
CA ARG A 213 -9.01 18.69 -2.85
C ARG A 213 -9.33 18.29 -1.40
N THR A 214 -10.51 18.63 -0.92
CA THR A 214 -11.05 18.23 0.37
C THR A 214 -11.27 16.72 0.47
N GLU A 215 -11.83 16.07 -0.56
CA GLU A 215 -12.06 14.62 -0.57
C GLU A 215 -10.74 13.84 -0.69
N PHE A 216 -9.81 14.31 -1.51
CA PHE A 216 -8.46 13.72 -1.58
C PHE A 216 -7.74 13.82 -0.23
N ALA A 217 -7.76 14.99 0.40
CA ALA A 217 -7.17 15.18 1.72
C ALA A 217 -7.87 14.37 2.82
N ALA A 218 -9.20 14.23 2.75
CA ALA A 218 -9.97 13.38 3.65
C ALA A 218 -9.59 11.90 3.48
N THR A 219 -9.38 11.45 2.24
CA THR A 219 -8.91 10.09 1.95
C THR A 219 -7.53 9.85 2.57
N VAL A 220 -6.57 10.76 2.34
CA VAL A 220 -5.24 10.68 2.98
C VAL A 220 -5.34 10.60 4.50
N THR A 221 -6.22 11.43 5.10
CA THR A 221 -6.43 11.43 6.56
C THR A 221 -7.01 10.10 7.04
N ALA A 222 -8.00 9.53 6.34
CA ALA A 222 -8.59 8.24 6.69
C ALA A 222 -7.56 7.10 6.66
N TYR A 223 -6.66 7.07 5.67
CA TYR A 223 -5.58 6.10 5.62
C TYR A 223 -4.53 6.30 6.73
N ALA A 224 -4.23 7.54 7.08
CA ALA A 224 -3.33 7.83 8.19
C ALA A 224 -3.94 7.38 9.54
N ASP A 225 -5.23 7.62 9.75
CA ASP A 225 -5.95 7.16 10.93
C ASP A 225 -6.00 5.62 11.01
N ALA A 226 -6.29 4.96 9.88
CA ALA A 226 -6.23 3.50 9.78
C ALA A 226 -4.81 2.97 10.08
N ALA A 227 -3.77 3.67 9.61
CA ALA A 227 -2.38 3.32 9.90
C ALA A 227 -2.07 3.43 11.41
N MET A 228 -2.55 4.48 12.06
CA MET A 228 -2.40 4.64 13.52
C MET A 228 -3.17 3.60 14.31
N ALA A 229 -4.36 3.20 13.85
CA ALA A 229 -5.12 2.10 14.46
C ALA A 229 -4.36 0.77 14.33
N ASP A 230 -3.76 0.49 13.17
CA ASP A 230 -2.89 -0.66 12.97
C ASP A 230 -1.65 -0.61 13.90
N ALA A 231 -1.04 0.57 14.07
CA ALA A 231 0.08 0.75 15.01
C ALA A 231 -0.32 0.40 16.44
N ALA A 232 -1.48 0.87 16.88
CA ALA A 232 -2.00 0.62 18.22
C ALA A 232 -2.28 -0.88 18.44
N ARG A 233 -2.86 -1.56 17.45
CA ARG A 233 -3.08 -3.02 17.48
C ARG A 233 -1.76 -3.78 17.58
N ILE A 234 -0.79 -3.47 16.71
CA ILE A 234 0.51 -4.14 16.73
C ILE A 234 1.18 -3.96 18.09
N ARG A 235 1.15 -2.74 18.64
CA ARG A 235 1.68 -2.45 19.98
C ARG A 235 1.02 -3.33 21.04
N HIS A 236 -0.31 -3.39 21.03
CA HIS A 236 -1.07 -4.25 21.94
C HIS A 236 -0.65 -5.73 21.81
N ASP A 237 -0.53 -6.25 20.59
CA ASP A 237 -0.11 -7.64 20.36
C ASP A 237 1.34 -7.91 20.82
N LEU A 238 2.21 -6.90 20.79
CA LEU A 238 3.58 -6.96 21.32
C LEU A 238 3.63 -6.89 22.86
N GLU A 239 2.73 -6.14 23.50
CA GLU A 239 2.69 -5.96 24.96
C GLU A 239 1.96 -7.12 25.65
N GLU A 240 0.87 -7.59 25.05
CA GLU A 240 0.04 -8.69 25.55
C GLU A 240 0.07 -9.86 24.55
N PRO A 241 1.19 -10.60 24.47
CA PRO A 241 1.26 -11.75 23.57
C PRO A 241 0.21 -12.77 24.01
N ARG A 242 -0.90 -12.86 23.26
CA ARG A 242 -1.91 -13.89 23.48
C ARG A 242 -1.19 -15.23 23.44
N HIS A 243 -1.29 -15.99 24.53
CA HIS A 243 -0.58 -17.25 24.71
C HIS A 243 -0.62 -18.09 23.41
N ALA A 244 0.55 -18.20 22.77
CA ALA A 244 0.80 -19.12 21.66
C ALA A 244 0.85 -20.56 22.18
#